data_AF-A0A852SYV0-F1
#
_entry.id   AF-A0A852SYV0-F1
#
_cell.length_a   1.000
_cell.length_b   1.000
_cell.length_c   1.000
_cell.angle_alpha   90.00
_cell.angle_beta   90.00
_cell.angle_gamma   90.00
#
_symmetry.space_group_name_H-M   'P 1'
#
loop_
_entity.id
_entity.type
_entity.pdbx_description
1 polymer ?
#
loop_
_entity_poly.entity_id
_entity_poly.type
_entity_poly.pdbx_seq_one_letter_code
_entity_poly.pdbx_strand_id
1 'polypeptide(L)'
;MRIEQLMRTESEVVPLVLFLALAALFALLGLFLVLRPGRSAEFFADEDAHRRFRARDVRALGAVFLVGGGALVALGAVRLAGILTAG
;
A
#
# COMPACT_ATOMS: atom_id res chain seq x y z
N MET A 1 -2.20 35.75 4.28
CA MET A 1 -0.98 35.14 3.70
C MET A 1 -0.31 34.07 4.57
N ARG A 2 0.28 34.35 5.76
CA ARG A 2 1.01 33.31 6.52
C ARG A 2 0.11 32.18 7.09
N ILE A 3 -1.12 32.52 7.51
CA ILE A 3 -2.09 31.56 8.08
C ILE A 3 -2.73 30.68 6.99
N GLU A 4 -2.97 31.25 5.81
CA GLU A 4 -3.48 30.51 4.64
C GLU A 4 -2.46 29.49 4.13
N GLN A 5 -1.16 29.83 4.16
CA GLN A 5 -0.12 28.85 3.83
C GLN A 5 -0.07 27.70 4.84
N LEU A 6 -0.15 27.98 6.14
CA LEU A 6 -0.14 26.94 7.17
C LEU A 6 -1.32 25.97 7.02
N MET A 7 -2.53 26.51 6.83
CA MET A 7 -3.75 25.72 6.59
C MET A 7 -3.67 24.88 5.32
N ARG A 8 -3.03 25.41 4.26
CA ARG A 8 -2.84 24.68 3.00
C ARG A 8 -1.88 23.51 3.18
N THR A 9 -0.77 23.71 3.88
CA THR A 9 0.22 22.66 4.16
C THR A 9 -0.38 21.54 5.01
N GLU A 10 -1.12 21.85 6.07
CA GLU A 10 -1.81 20.82 6.88
C GLU A 10 -2.85 20.06 6.04
N SER A 11 -3.59 20.76 5.18
CA SER A 11 -4.58 20.14 4.29
C SER A 11 -3.96 19.21 3.23
N GLU A 12 -2.67 19.37 2.91
CA GLU A 12 -1.96 18.55 1.93
C GLU A 12 -1.18 17.40 2.60
N VAL A 13 -0.62 17.64 3.78
CA VAL A 13 0.20 16.65 4.50
C VAL A 13 -0.66 15.54 5.09
N VAL A 14 -1.81 15.85 5.69
CA VAL A 14 -2.66 14.82 6.31
C VAL A 14 -3.14 13.78 5.28
N PRO A 15 -3.69 14.16 4.10
CA PRO A 15 -4.02 13.20 3.05
C PRO A 15 -2.80 12.44 2.53
N LEU A 16 -1.64 13.09 2.42
CA LEU A 16 -0.41 12.44 1.94
C LEU A 16 0.08 11.36 2.91
N VAL A 17 0.02 11.62 4.21
CA VAL A 17 0.37 10.65 5.26
C VAL A 17 -0.61 9.49 5.26
N LEU A 18 -1.92 9.75 5.15
CA LEU A 18 -2.93 8.70 5.03
C LEU A 18 -2.71 7.84 3.78
N PHE A 19 -2.41 8.48 2.64
CA PHE A 19 -2.06 7.79 1.41
C PHE A 19 -0.82 6.90 1.58
N LEU A 20 0.24 7.41 2.20
CA LEU A 20 1.47 6.67 2.51
C LEU A 20 1.19 5.46 3.41
N ALA A 21 0.39 5.65 4.46
CA ALA A 21 -0.01 4.57 5.36
C ALA A 21 -0.79 3.48 4.62
N LEU A 22 -1.73 3.85 3.76
CA LEU A 22 -2.51 2.92 2.95
C LEU A 22 -1.61 2.16 1.96
N ALA A 23 -0.70 2.86 1.30
CA ALA A 23 0.25 2.28 0.36
C ALA A 23 1.20 1.28 1.05
N ALA A 24 1.68 1.62 2.26
CA ALA A 24 2.49 0.73 3.07
C ALA A 24 1.71 -0.51 3.51
N LEU A 25 0.44 -0.34 3.89
CA LEU A 25 -0.43 -1.46 4.24
C LEU A 25 -0.62 -2.43 3.07
N PHE A 26 -0.82 -1.91 1.86
CA PHE A 26 -0.88 -2.73 0.64
C PHE A 26 0.43 -3.46 0.37
N ALA A 27 1.57 -2.79 0.51
CA ALA A 27 2.88 -3.41 0.31
C ALA A 27 3.13 -4.54 1.31
N LEU A 28 2.82 -4.31 2.59
CA LEU A 28 2.95 -5.30 3.66
C LEU A 28 2.01 -6.48 3.47
N LEU A 29 0.78 -6.23 3.04
CA LEU A 29 -0.17 -7.29 2.68
C LEU A 29 0.39 -8.12 1.52
N GLY A 30 0.89 -7.48 0.47
CA GLY A 30 1.54 -8.15 -0.65
C GLY A 30 2.72 -9.03 -0.21
N LEU A 31 3.59 -8.49 0.64
CA LEU A 31 4.71 -9.23 1.23
C LEU A 31 4.24 -10.45 2.01
N PHE A 32 3.20 -10.30 2.84
CA PHE A 32 2.62 -11.39 3.61
C PHE A 32 2.09 -12.51 2.70
N LEU A 33 1.35 -12.16 1.65
CA LEU A 33 0.82 -13.11 0.66
C LEU A 33 1.94 -13.88 -0.07
N VAL A 34 3.06 -13.22 -0.37
CA VAL A 34 4.24 -13.84 -1.00
C VAL A 34 4.94 -14.81 -0.04
N LEU A 35 5.13 -14.41 1.22
CA LEU A 35 5.85 -15.18 2.24
C LEU A 35 5.05 -16.38 2.79
N ARG A 36 3.72 -16.25 2.91
CA ARG A 36 2.85 -17.30 3.48
C ARG A 36 1.70 -17.73 2.55
N PRO A 37 2.01 -18.21 1.34
CA PRO A 37 1.00 -18.47 0.31
C PRO A 37 0.06 -19.63 0.66
N GLY A 38 0.46 -20.56 1.53
CA GLY A 38 -0.38 -21.68 1.98
C GLY A 38 -1.56 -21.23 2.84
N ARG A 39 -1.29 -20.52 3.95
CA ARG A 39 -2.34 -19.93 4.81
C ARG A 39 -3.21 -18.91 4.08
N SER A 40 -2.61 -18.16 3.17
CA SER A 40 -3.35 -17.18 2.39
C SER A 40 -4.24 -17.84 1.35
N ALA A 41 -3.82 -18.94 0.72
CA ALA A 41 -4.67 -19.71 -0.17
C ALA A 41 -5.89 -20.30 0.56
N GLU A 42 -5.75 -20.71 1.82
CA GLU A 42 -6.88 -21.13 2.66
C GLU A 42 -7.84 -19.97 2.96
N PHE A 43 -7.33 -18.75 3.21
CA PHE A 43 -8.18 -17.57 3.41
C PHE A 43 -8.99 -17.18 2.15
N PHE A 44 -8.43 -17.39 0.96
CA PHE A 44 -9.11 -17.14 -0.31
C PHE A 44 -9.80 -18.38 -0.89
N ALA A 45 -9.73 -19.53 -0.21
CA ALA A 45 -10.42 -20.73 -0.62
C ALA A 45 -11.89 -20.57 -0.26
N ASP A 46 -12.66 -20.08 -1.22
CA ASP A 46 -14.10 -20.06 -1.15
C ASP A 46 -14.64 -21.48 -1.36
N GLU A 47 -15.47 -21.98 -0.45
CA GLU A 47 -16.02 -23.35 -0.50
C GLU A 47 -16.92 -23.55 -1.73
N ASP A 48 -17.50 -22.47 -2.26
CA ASP A 48 -18.40 -22.48 -3.42
C ASP A 48 -17.68 -22.20 -4.77
N ALA A 49 -16.38 -21.91 -4.75
CA ALA A 49 -15.64 -21.62 -5.97
C ALA A 49 -15.30 -22.90 -6.77
N HIS A 50 -15.76 -22.96 -8.03
CA HIS A 50 -15.45 -24.03 -8.98
C HIS A 50 -13.95 -24.24 -9.26
N ARG A 51 -13.07 -23.32 -8.82
CA ARG A 51 -11.60 -23.46 -8.88
C ARG A 51 -10.98 -23.20 -7.52
N ARG A 52 -10.24 -24.19 -6.99
CA ARG A 52 -9.38 -24.00 -5.81
C ARG A 52 -8.35 -22.91 -6.10
N PHE A 53 -8.37 -21.85 -5.31
CA PHE A 53 -7.35 -20.79 -5.33
C PHE A 53 -5.98 -21.40 -4.99
N ARG A 54 -5.05 -21.43 -5.95
CA ARG A 54 -3.74 -22.09 -5.74
C ARG A 54 -2.78 -21.12 -5.07
N ALA A 55 -1.84 -21.65 -4.28
CA ALA A 55 -0.74 -20.89 -3.66
C ALA A 55 0.06 -20.03 -4.67
N ARG A 56 0.11 -20.43 -5.96
CA ARG A 56 0.76 -19.66 -7.02
C ARG A 56 0.01 -18.37 -7.35
N ASP A 57 -1.32 -18.41 -7.37
CA ASP A 57 -2.16 -17.25 -7.70
C ASP A 57 -2.10 -16.21 -6.57
N VAL A 58 -2.06 -16.69 -5.33
CA VAL A 58 -1.83 -15.87 -4.13
C VAL A 58 -0.47 -15.16 -4.17
N ARG A 59 0.59 -15.84 -4.59
CA ARG A 59 1.90 -15.21 -4.75
C ARG A 59 1.90 -14.14 -5.84
N ALA A 60 1.22 -14.40 -6.97
CA ALA A 60 1.11 -13.42 -8.04
C ALA A 60 0.35 -12.17 -7.58
N LEU A 61 -0.77 -12.36 -6.88
CA LEU A 61 -1.52 -11.27 -6.28
C LEU A 61 -0.68 -10.49 -5.25
N GLY A 62 0.02 -11.22 -4.39
CA GLY A 62 0.95 -10.65 -3.41
C GLY A 62 2.05 -9.82 -4.05
N ALA A 63 2.62 -10.29 -5.16
CA ALA A 63 3.64 -9.57 -5.91
C ALA A 63 3.09 -8.25 -6.50
N VAL A 64 1.86 -8.25 -7.03
CA VAL A 64 1.22 -7.03 -7.54
C VAL A 64 1.04 -6.01 -6.42
N PHE A 65 0.53 -6.42 -5.26
CA PHE A 65 0.37 -5.53 -4.11
C PHE A 65 1.71 -5.03 -3.56
N LEU A 66 2.72 -5.90 -3.52
CA LEU A 66 4.06 -5.55 -3.05
C LEU A 66 4.71 -4.50 -3.96
N VAL A 67 4.68 -4.72 -5.28
CA VAL A 67 5.27 -3.81 -6.27
C VAL A 67 4.47 -2.50 -6.35
N GLY A 68 3.14 -2.59 -6.46
CA GLY A 68 2.27 -1.42 -6.54
C GLY A 68 2.32 -0.58 -5.27
N GLY A 69 2.12 -1.20 -4.11
CA GLY A 69 2.23 -0.53 -2.81
C GLY A 69 3.63 0.04 -2.57
N GLY A 70 4.68 -0.72 -2.87
CA GLY A 70 6.06 -0.25 -2.73
C GLY A 70 6.38 0.96 -3.61
N ALA A 71 5.93 0.97 -4.86
CA ALA A 71 6.09 2.12 -5.75
C ALA A 71 5.33 3.36 -5.25
N LEU A 72 4.10 3.19 -4.77
CA LEU A 72 3.30 4.29 -4.20
C LEU A 72 3.93 4.84 -2.92
N VAL A 73 4.47 3.98 -2.05
CA VAL A 73 5.22 4.40 -0.85
C VAL A 73 6.45 5.21 -1.25
N ALA A 74 7.24 4.74 -2.21
CA ALA A 74 8.43 5.45 -2.67
C ALA A 74 8.08 6.85 -3.21
N LEU A 75 7.07 6.95 -4.08
CA LEU A 75 6.59 8.22 -4.62
C LEU A 75 6.05 9.15 -3.53
N GLY A 76 5.23 8.63 -2.62
CA GLY A 76 4.68 9.38 -1.50
C GLY A 76 5.78 9.90 -0.57
N ALA A 77 6.79 9.09 -0.28
CA ALA A 77 7.91 9.45 0.58
C ALA A 77 8.80 10.52 -0.05
N VAL A 78 9.09 10.41 -1.35
CA VAL A 78 9.83 11.44 -2.11
C VAL A 78 9.07 12.75 -2.09
N ARG A 79 7.75 12.72 -2.33
CA ARG A 79 6.91 13.92 -2.28
C ARG A 79 6.88 14.54 -0.89
N LEU A 80 6.72 13.73 0.16
CA LEU A 80 6.70 14.19 1.54
C LEU A 80 8.05 14.82 1.91
N ALA A 81 9.16 14.18 1.56
CA ALA A 81 10.50 14.74 1.76
C ALA A 81 10.66 16.08 1.04
N GLY A 82 10.20 16.19 -0.21
CA GLY A 82 10.22 17.45 -0.96
C GLY A 82 9.47 18.58 -0.24
N ILE A 83 8.26 18.31 0.25
CA ILE A 83 7.46 19.28 1.02
C ILE A 83 8.20 19.70 2.30
N LEU A 84 8.76 18.74 3.04
CA LEU A 84 9.47 19.00 4.30
C LEU A 84 10.79 19.76 4.10
N THR A 85 11.45 19.62 2.95
CA THR A 85 12.68 20.37 2.62
C THR A 85 12.43 21.74 2.01
N ALA A 86 11.23 21.98 1.47
CA ALA A 86 10.86 23.23 0.81
C ALA A 86 10.08 24.20 1.71
N GLY A 87 9.54 23.71 2.84
CA GLY A 87 8.89 24.50 3.90
C GLY A 87 9.88 24.93 4.98
#